data_AF-A0A378MX80-F1
#
_entry.id   AF-A0A378MX80-F1
#
_cell.length_a   1.000
_cell.length_b   1.000
_cell.length_c   1.000
_cell.angle_alpha   90.00
_cell.angle_beta   90.00
_cell.angle_gamma   90.00
#
_symmetry.space_group_name_H-M   'P 1'
#
loop_
_entity.id
_entity.type
_entity.pdbx_description
1 polymer ?
#
loop_
_entity_poly.entity_id
_entity_poly.type
_entity_poly.pdbx_seq_one_letter_code
_entity_poly.pdbx_strand_id
1 'polypeptide(L)'
;MMMYRHYRVKSNFQNIPCFRRLYPINADETLAKGQVRWVIPRSARNRTHHIGQQYCPLCLDESPHLRNDWRLAWNFGCLKHNMMLANRCFCCGTLYQPHLLSAEKRHLNHCHQCGGKLEQGTMEMSLAEKLTLQGINQVLEKDSGICFGYKVSGKVWFDMLRYCINLLRRASDRPNHALAKFVVNLQIDVENICSPKTGLSFEQLPLGERTNLLVNAYHILGMEADSIRSAIYLCGGTQKTFMFEKYPDFWQEFMALAPAGPNRTRKRTKPQNESITAINRRWERLKRKLHLNNE
;
A
#
# COMPACT_ATOMS: atom_id res chain seq x y z
N MET A 1 -12.35 -11.00 28.72
CA MET A 1 -12.18 -12.06 27.70
C MET A 1 -13.38 -12.00 26.75
N MET A 2 -13.32 -11.18 25.70
CA MET A 2 -14.41 -11.05 24.72
C MET A 2 -13.92 -11.54 23.37
N MET A 3 -14.46 -12.67 22.94
CA MET A 3 -14.22 -13.29 21.65
C MET A 3 -14.68 -12.35 20.52
N TYR A 4 -13.74 -11.96 19.66
CA TYR A 4 -14.07 -11.35 18.37
C TYR A 4 -14.79 -12.39 17.51
N ARG A 5 -16.13 -12.27 17.43
CA ARG A 5 -16.92 -12.96 16.40
C ARG A 5 -16.39 -12.56 15.04
N HIS A 6 -15.65 -13.48 14.42
CA HIS A 6 -15.34 -13.44 13.00
C HIS A 6 -16.67 -13.62 12.25
N TYR A 7 -17.34 -12.52 11.91
CA TYR A 7 -18.38 -12.56 10.90
C TYR A 7 -17.73 -12.90 9.57
N ARG A 8 -17.72 -14.20 9.27
CA ARG A 8 -17.32 -14.77 7.98
C ARG A 8 -18.45 -14.49 7.00
N VAL A 9 -18.56 -13.23 6.56
CA VAL A 9 -19.43 -12.89 5.43
C VAL A 9 -18.78 -13.52 4.20
N LYS A 10 -19.23 -14.72 3.81
CA LYS A 10 -19.06 -15.22 2.44
C LYS A 10 -19.95 -14.35 1.54
N SER A 11 -19.61 -13.07 1.39
CA SER A 11 -20.28 -12.22 0.42
C SER A 11 -19.81 -12.64 -0.96
N ASN A 12 -20.73 -12.66 -1.91
CA ASN A 12 -20.48 -12.94 -3.31
C ASN A 12 -19.67 -11.77 -3.92
N PHE A 13 -18.38 -11.67 -3.57
CA PHE A 13 -17.49 -10.54 -3.89
C PHE A 13 -17.30 -10.35 -5.41
N GLN A 14 -17.61 -11.37 -6.21
CA GLN A 14 -17.57 -11.33 -7.67
C GLN A 14 -18.47 -10.24 -8.28
N ASN A 15 -19.52 -9.81 -7.58
CA ASN A 15 -20.46 -8.79 -8.06
C ASN A 15 -20.09 -7.35 -7.68
N ILE A 16 -19.00 -7.13 -6.94
CA ILE A 16 -18.57 -5.77 -6.61
C ILE A 16 -17.62 -5.27 -7.73
N PRO A 17 -17.90 -4.15 -8.41
CA PRO A 17 -17.15 -3.72 -9.60
C PRO A 17 -15.63 -3.63 -9.42
N CYS A 18 -15.16 -3.15 -8.27
CA CYS A 18 -13.71 -3.12 -7.96
C CYS A 18 -13.07 -4.52 -7.96
N PHE A 19 -13.80 -5.56 -7.58
CA PHE A 19 -13.26 -6.90 -7.38
C PHE A 19 -13.16 -7.65 -8.70
N ARG A 20 -14.13 -7.48 -9.61
CA ARG A 20 -14.05 -8.01 -10.98
C ARG A 20 -12.81 -7.50 -11.70
N ARG A 21 -12.48 -6.21 -11.54
CA ARG A 21 -11.28 -5.60 -12.14
C ARG A 21 -9.97 -6.18 -11.57
N LEU A 22 -9.99 -6.69 -10.35
CA LEU A 22 -8.82 -7.27 -9.68
C LEU A 22 -8.67 -8.78 -9.89
N TYR A 23 -9.65 -9.44 -10.50
CA TYR A 23 -9.61 -10.87 -10.75
C TYR A 23 -8.36 -11.32 -11.52
N PRO A 24 -7.91 -10.62 -12.60
CA PRO A 24 -6.71 -11.03 -13.34
C PRO A 24 -5.45 -11.08 -12.48
N ILE A 25 -5.32 -10.20 -11.49
CA ILE A 25 -4.11 -10.08 -10.67
C ILE A 25 -4.18 -10.84 -9.35
N ASN A 26 -5.38 -11.11 -8.84
CA ASN A 26 -5.57 -11.81 -7.56
C ASN A 26 -6.01 -13.29 -7.72
N ALA A 27 -6.50 -13.68 -8.90
CA ALA A 27 -7.14 -14.98 -9.14
C ALA A 27 -8.21 -15.31 -8.06
N ASP A 28 -8.40 -16.59 -7.76
CA ASP A 28 -9.31 -17.06 -6.70
C ASP A 28 -8.79 -16.76 -5.28
N GLU A 29 -7.51 -16.38 -5.13
CA GLU A 29 -6.89 -15.94 -3.87
C GLU A 29 -7.20 -14.47 -3.54
N THR A 30 -8.41 -14.01 -3.87
CA THR A 30 -8.80 -12.60 -3.72
C THR A 30 -8.73 -12.12 -2.28
N LEU A 31 -8.87 -13.01 -1.29
CA LEU A 31 -8.91 -12.72 0.14
C LEU A 31 -7.68 -13.25 0.89
N ALA A 32 -6.81 -12.37 1.38
CA ALA A 32 -5.78 -12.72 2.35
C ALA A 32 -6.28 -12.37 3.76
N LYS A 33 -6.44 -13.36 4.65
CA LYS A 33 -6.94 -13.18 6.04
C LYS A 33 -8.26 -12.40 6.12
N GLY A 34 -9.16 -12.60 5.15
CA GLY A 34 -10.46 -11.92 5.09
C GLY A 34 -10.43 -10.49 4.53
N GLN A 35 -9.28 -10.01 4.06
CA GLN A 35 -9.13 -8.71 3.39
C GLN A 35 -8.71 -8.92 1.93
N VAL A 36 -9.32 -8.15 1.02
CA VAL A 36 -8.93 -8.20 -0.39
C VAL A 36 -7.65 -7.42 -0.64
N ARG A 37 -6.70 -8.09 -1.30
CA ARG A 37 -5.43 -7.48 -1.70
C ARG A 37 -5.71 -6.31 -2.64
N TRP A 38 -4.95 -5.24 -2.44
CA TRP A 38 -5.03 -4.03 -3.24
C TRP A 38 -6.35 -3.24 -3.15
N VAL A 39 -7.21 -3.56 -2.18
CA VAL A 39 -8.42 -2.78 -1.93
C VAL A 39 -8.33 -2.15 -0.55
N ILE A 40 -8.45 -0.82 -0.52
CA ILE A 40 -8.54 -0.08 0.74
C ILE A 40 -9.79 -0.55 1.48
N PRO A 41 -9.64 -1.06 2.72
CA PRO A 41 -10.77 -1.55 3.46
C PRO A 41 -11.65 -0.37 3.85
N ARG A 42 -12.96 -0.53 3.65
CA ARG A 42 -13.96 0.31 4.29
C ARG A 42 -13.96 -0.07 5.76
N SER A 43 -13.01 0.46 6.53
CA SER A 43 -12.80 0.14 7.94
C SER A 43 -13.94 0.72 8.78
N ALA A 44 -15.13 0.12 8.69
CA ALA A 44 -16.34 0.54 9.38
C ALA A 44 -16.37 -0.04 10.78
N ARG A 45 -16.54 0.81 11.79
CA ARG A 45 -16.99 0.42 13.12
C ARG A 45 -18.24 1.26 13.42
N ASN A 46 -19.39 0.61 13.60
CA ASN A 46 -20.69 1.29 13.63
C ASN A 46 -20.90 2.12 12.34
N ARG A 47 -21.24 3.40 12.46
CA ARG A 47 -21.47 4.31 11.32
C ARG A 47 -20.20 5.05 10.85
N THR A 48 -19.06 4.88 11.53
CA THR A 48 -17.84 5.65 11.26
C THR A 48 -16.73 4.80 10.64
N HIS A 49 -15.98 5.41 9.72
CA HIS A 49 -14.86 4.79 9.04
C HIS A 49 -13.51 5.30 9.55
N HIS A 50 -12.56 4.40 9.80
CA HIS A 50 -11.18 4.76 10.18
C HIS A 50 -10.29 5.13 8.98
N ILE A 51 -10.82 5.01 7.77
CA ILE A 51 -10.22 5.45 6.51
C ILE A 51 -11.33 6.20 5.77
N GLY A 52 -11.13 7.50 5.55
CA GLY A 52 -12.05 8.34 4.79
C GLY A 52 -12.10 7.91 3.34
N GLN A 53 -13.23 8.17 2.68
CA GLN A 53 -13.35 7.99 1.24
C GLN A 53 -12.35 8.92 0.55
N GLN A 54 -11.51 8.37 -0.33
CA GLN A 54 -10.62 9.19 -1.15
C GLN A 54 -11.41 9.92 -2.23
N TYR A 55 -11.00 11.15 -2.52
CA TYR A 55 -11.61 12.00 -3.53
C TYR A 55 -10.62 12.97 -4.17
N CYS A 56 -10.91 13.39 -5.39
CA CYS A 56 -10.33 14.58 -6.01
C CYS A 56 -11.38 15.71 -5.97
N PRO A 57 -11.13 16.84 -5.29
CA PRO A 57 -12.07 17.97 -5.24
C PRO A 57 -12.47 18.48 -6.62
N LEU A 58 -11.53 18.59 -7.56
CA LEU A 58 -11.82 19.05 -8.92
C LEU A 58 -12.73 18.08 -9.68
N CYS A 59 -12.47 16.76 -9.60
CA CYS A 59 -13.38 15.77 -10.19
C CYS A 59 -14.79 15.86 -9.59
N LEU A 60 -14.92 16.05 -8.27
CA LEU A 60 -16.23 16.15 -7.63
C LEU A 60 -16.98 17.43 -8.01
N ASP A 61 -16.27 18.51 -8.32
CA ASP A 61 -16.87 19.77 -8.77
C ASP A 61 -17.34 19.68 -10.24
N GLU A 62 -16.53 19.06 -11.10
CA GLU A 62 -16.88 18.83 -12.51
C GLU A 62 -18.02 17.83 -12.67
N SER A 63 -18.00 16.74 -11.90
CA SER A 63 -19.00 15.68 -11.94
C SER A 63 -19.07 15.00 -10.58
N PRO A 64 -20.11 15.25 -9.79
CA PRO A 64 -20.19 14.81 -8.39
C PRO A 64 -20.50 13.31 -8.31
N HIS A 65 -19.53 12.47 -8.68
CA HIS A 65 -19.57 11.03 -8.49
C HIS A 65 -18.23 10.52 -7.95
N LEU A 66 -18.30 9.53 -7.08
CA LEU A 66 -17.11 8.90 -6.51
C LEU A 66 -16.64 7.78 -7.43
N ARG A 67 -15.33 7.75 -7.71
CA ARG A 67 -14.75 6.72 -8.56
C ARG A 67 -14.43 5.47 -7.75
N ASN A 68 -14.88 4.32 -8.23
CA ASN A 68 -14.54 3.02 -7.64
C ASN A 68 -13.04 2.77 -7.59
N ASP A 69 -12.32 3.23 -8.62
CA ASP A 69 -10.87 3.07 -8.73
C ASP A 69 -10.12 3.79 -7.60
N TRP A 70 -10.65 4.87 -7.04
CA TRP A 70 -10.03 5.54 -5.88
C TRP A 70 -10.00 4.67 -4.62
N ARG A 71 -10.57 3.46 -4.65
CA ARG A 71 -10.44 2.47 -3.57
C ARG A 71 -9.34 1.44 -3.79
N LEU A 72 -8.68 1.46 -4.95
CA LEU A 72 -7.52 0.62 -5.21
C LEU A 72 -6.34 1.15 -4.40
N ALA A 73 -5.62 0.28 -3.71
CA ALA A 73 -4.62 0.66 -2.73
C ALA A 73 -3.39 1.34 -3.35
N TRP A 74 -3.19 1.22 -4.66
CA TRP A 74 -2.18 1.98 -5.38
C TRP A 74 -2.68 3.33 -5.92
N ASN A 75 -3.98 3.58 -5.94
CA ASN A 75 -4.53 4.85 -6.41
C ASN A 75 -4.41 5.90 -5.30
N PHE A 76 -3.30 6.63 -5.32
CA PHE A 76 -3.02 7.74 -4.41
C PHE A 76 -3.30 9.12 -5.03
N GLY A 77 -3.47 9.20 -6.36
CA GLY A 77 -3.63 10.47 -7.08
C GLY A 77 -4.71 10.45 -8.16
N CYS A 78 -5.00 11.63 -8.70
CA CYS A 78 -5.89 11.84 -9.83
C CYS A 78 -5.05 12.21 -11.05
N LEU A 79 -5.00 11.35 -12.07
CA LEU A 79 -4.25 11.63 -13.30
C LEU A 79 -4.90 12.71 -14.18
N LYS A 80 -6.21 12.93 -14.07
CA LYS A 80 -6.90 14.02 -14.80
C LYS A 80 -6.45 15.40 -14.30
N HIS A 81 -6.27 15.52 -12.98
CA HIS A 81 -5.99 16.80 -12.32
C HIS A 81 -4.58 16.88 -11.72
N ASN A 82 -3.74 15.87 -11.96
CA ASN A 82 -2.34 15.83 -11.56
C ASN A 82 -2.06 16.07 -10.07
N MET A 83 -2.98 15.66 -9.20
CA MET A 83 -2.94 15.95 -7.77
C MET A 83 -3.19 14.71 -6.91
N MET A 84 -2.69 14.75 -5.69
CA MET A 84 -2.93 13.73 -4.67
C MET A 84 -4.42 13.69 -4.30
N LEU A 85 -4.95 12.49 -4.03
CA LEU A 85 -6.32 12.34 -3.55
C LEU A 85 -6.40 12.76 -2.08
N ALA A 86 -7.41 13.54 -1.73
CA ALA A 86 -7.71 13.84 -0.33
C ALA A 86 -8.62 12.77 0.26
N ASN A 87 -8.62 12.63 1.59
CA ASN A 87 -9.60 11.82 2.31
C ASN A 87 -10.14 12.50 3.58
N ARG A 88 -9.79 13.78 3.77
CA ARG A 88 -10.19 14.64 4.89
C ARG A 88 -10.65 15.97 4.34
N CYS A 89 -11.68 16.54 4.96
CA CYS A 89 -12.09 17.90 4.69
C CYS A 89 -10.99 18.88 5.14
N PHE A 90 -10.60 19.81 4.26
CA PHE A 90 -9.61 20.85 4.60
C PHE A 90 -10.15 21.88 5.59
N CYS A 91 -11.46 22.11 5.64
CA CYS A 91 -12.06 23.07 6.57
C CYS A 91 -12.11 22.58 8.02
N CYS A 92 -12.29 21.26 8.26
CA CYS A 92 -12.52 20.72 9.60
C CYS A 92 -11.70 19.47 9.96
N GLY A 93 -10.82 19.01 9.08
CA GLY A 93 -9.97 17.82 9.28
C GLY A 93 -10.69 16.47 9.32
N THR A 94 -12.02 16.46 9.32
CA THR A 94 -12.82 15.23 9.45
C THR A 94 -12.65 14.33 8.23
N LEU A 95 -12.50 13.03 8.45
CA LEU A 95 -12.46 12.02 7.38
C LEU A 95 -13.72 12.10 6.52
N TYR A 96 -13.57 12.24 5.21
CA TYR A 96 -14.70 12.37 4.30
C TYR A 96 -15.51 11.08 4.26
N GLN A 97 -16.78 11.17 4.65
CA GLN A 97 -17.71 10.05 4.80
C GLN A 97 -19.03 10.39 4.07
N PRO A 98 -19.07 10.22 2.74
CA PRO A 98 -20.21 10.64 1.92
C PRO A 98 -21.53 9.96 2.31
N HIS A 99 -21.47 8.75 2.88
CA HIS A 99 -22.66 8.03 3.36
C HIS A 99 -23.32 8.68 4.58
N LEU A 100 -22.71 9.69 5.20
CA LEU A 100 -23.26 10.47 6.30
C LEU A 100 -23.82 11.83 5.86
N LEU A 101 -23.77 12.16 4.55
CA LEU A 101 -24.41 13.37 4.04
C LEU A 101 -25.93 13.31 4.27
N SER A 102 -26.51 14.38 4.80
CA SER A 102 -27.97 14.46 4.96
C SER A 102 -28.64 14.61 3.60
N ALA A 103 -29.92 14.23 3.52
CA ALA A 103 -30.72 14.35 2.31
C ALA A 103 -30.89 15.79 1.80
N GLU A 104 -30.62 16.79 2.65
CA GLU A 104 -30.62 18.21 2.33
C GLU A 104 -29.26 18.67 1.79
N LYS A 105 -28.16 18.05 2.24
CA LYS A 105 -26.78 18.35 1.84
C LYS A 105 -26.30 17.44 0.70
N ARG A 106 -27.10 17.31 -0.37
CA ARG A 106 -26.92 16.33 -1.49
C ARG A 106 -25.65 16.51 -2.34
N HIS A 107 -24.75 17.40 -1.95
CA HIS A 107 -23.60 17.75 -2.74
C HIS A 107 -22.39 16.92 -2.31
N LEU A 108 -22.01 15.94 -3.13
CA LEU A 108 -20.84 15.07 -2.85
C LEU A 108 -19.54 15.88 -2.73
N ASN A 109 -19.44 17.04 -3.35
CA ASN A 109 -18.33 17.98 -3.17
C ASN A 109 -18.40 18.77 -1.83
N HIS A 110 -19.20 18.38 -0.84
CA HIS A 110 -19.26 19.02 0.48
C HIS A 110 -18.98 18.05 1.63
N CYS A 111 -18.47 18.57 2.74
CA CYS A 111 -18.20 17.78 3.93
C CYS A 111 -19.49 17.41 4.67
N HIS A 112 -19.67 16.12 4.98
CA HIS A 112 -20.78 15.62 5.79
C HIS A 112 -20.87 16.25 7.19
N GLN A 113 -19.75 16.68 7.78
CA GLN A 113 -19.70 17.23 9.14
C GLN A 113 -19.93 18.74 9.16
N CYS A 114 -19.01 19.53 8.59
CA CYS A 114 -19.10 21.00 8.65
C CYS A 114 -19.93 21.62 7.53
N GLY A 115 -20.28 20.87 6.48
CA GLY A 115 -20.96 21.42 5.30
C GLY A 115 -20.07 22.26 4.38
N GLY A 116 -18.80 22.51 4.73
CA GLY A 116 -17.87 23.24 3.86
C GLY A 116 -17.61 22.52 2.54
N LYS A 117 -17.44 23.27 1.46
CA LYS A 117 -17.05 22.73 0.15
C LYS A 117 -15.69 22.02 0.29
N LEU A 118 -15.57 20.85 -0.32
CA LEU A 118 -14.32 20.11 -0.38
C LEU A 118 -13.44 20.81 -1.41
N GLU A 119 -12.77 21.85 -0.94
CA GLU A 119 -11.90 22.68 -1.77
C GLU A 119 -10.49 22.10 -1.88
N GLN A 120 -9.69 22.78 -2.67
CA GLN A 120 -8.40 22.34 -3.16
C GLN A 120 -7.30 22.56 -2.11
N GLY A 121 -7.18 21.66 -1.14
CA GLY A 121 -5.93 21.44 -0.39
C GLY A 121 -5.07 20.32 -1.00
N THR A 122 -5.25 20.12 -2.30
CA THR A 122 -4.58 19.15 -3.17
C THR A 122 -3.07 19.36 -3.29
N MET A 123 -2.18 18.50 -2.78
CA MET A 123 -0.77 18.56 -3.20
C MET A 123 -0.67 18.11 -4.65
N GLU A 124 0.09 18.85 -5.48
CA GLU A 124 0.41 18.39 -6.83
C GLU A 124 1.26 17.11 -6.75
N MET A 125 1.02 16.17 -7.66
CA MET A 125 1.90 15.01 -7.80
C MET A 125 3.21 15.41 -8.50
N SER A 126 4.33 14.93 -7.96
CA SER A 126 5.62 14.93 -8.64
C SER A 126 5.60 14.09 -9.92
N LEU A 127 6.61 14.25 -10.77
CA LEU A 127 6.76 13.45 -11.99
C LEU A 127 6.85 11.94 -11.68
N ALA A 128 7.61 11.55 -10.66
CA ALA A 128 7.77 10.15 -10.26
C ALA A 128 6.44 9.53 -9.81
N GLU A 129 5.62 10.29 -9.08
CA GLU A 129 4.28 9.87 -8.65
C GLU A 129 3.32 9.70 -9.84
N LYS A 130 3.32 10.66 -10.78
CA LYS A 130 2.53 10.58 -12.03
C LYS A 130 2.90 9.34 -12.84
N LEU A 131 4.19 9.11 -13.09
CA LEU A 131 4.70 7.96 -13.84
C LEU A 131 4.39 6.63 -13.14
N THR A 132 4.55 6.57 -11.82
CA THR A 132 4.22 5.37 -11.02
C THR A 132 2.74 5.02 -11.16
N LEU A 133 1.85 6.00 -10.97
CA LEU A 133 0.41 5.78 -11.03
C LEU A 133 -0.05 5.39 -12.44
N GLN A 134 0.49 6.05 -13.47
CA GLN A 134 0.25 5.69 -14.87
C GLN A 134 0.73 4.28 -15.19
N GLY A 135 1.96 3.93 -14.81
CA GLY A 135 2.57 2.63 -15.06
C GLY A 135 1.78 1.49 -14.43
N ILE A 136 1.39 1.62 -13.15
CA ILE A 136 0.58 0.60 -12.47
C ILE A 136 -0.77 0.39 -13.18
N ASN A 137 -1.44 1.49 -13.56
CA ASN A 137 -2.72 1.40 -14.27
C ASN A 137 -2.57 0.73 -15.64
N GLN A 138 -1.51 1.05 -16.38
CA GLN A 138 -1.22 0.40 -17.66
C GLN A 138 -0.97 -1.11 -17.52
N VAL A 139 -0.26 -1.55 -16.48
CA VAL A 139 -0.05 -2.98 -16.22
C VAL A 139 -1.36 -3.69 -15.97
N LEU A 140 -2.26 -3.09 -15.18
CA LEU A 140 -3.59 -3.66 -14.93
C LEU A 140 -4.44 -3.72 -16.21
N GLU A 141 -4.39 -2.70 -17.05
CA GLU A 141 -5.17 -2.61 -18.29
C GLU A 141 -4.68 -3.57 -19.37
N LYS A 142 -3.36 -3.72 -19.50
CA LYS A 142 -2.72 -4.57 -20.52
C LYS A 142 -2.42 -5.99 -20.05
N ASP A 143 -2.69 -6.30 -18.79
CA ASP A 143 -2.30 -7.54 -18.09
C ASP A 143 -0.84 -7.96 -18.36
N SER A 144 0.05 -6.97 -18.46
CA SER A 144 1.47 -7.19 -18.74
C SER A 144 2.31 -6.02 -18.25
N GLY A 145 3.50 -6.33 -17.76
CA GLY A 145 4.44 -5.33 -17.23
C GLY A 145 5.88 -5.76 -17.42
N ILE A 146 6.80 -4.90 -16.96
CA ILE A 146 8.24 -5.16 -17.00
C ILE A 146 8.73 -5.30 -15.56
N CYS A 147 9.50 -6.35 -15.31
CA CYS A 147 10.31 -6.50 -14.11
C CYS A 147 11.75 -6.77 -14.53
N PHE A 148 12.68 -5.93 -14.09
CA PHE A 148 14.12 -6.16 -14.29
C PHE A 148 14.53 -6.28 -15.76
N GLY A 149 13.87 -5.53 -16.65
CA GLY A 149 14.03 -5.63 -18.11
C GLY A 149 13.23 -6.77 -18.79
N TYR A 150 12.64 -7.68 -18.04
CA TYR A 150 11.87 -8.81 -18.57
C TYR A 150 10.37 -8.54 -18.58
N LYS A 151 9.70 -8.90 -19.68
CA LYS A 151 8.24 -8.86 -19.78
C LYS A 151 7.63 -9.99 -18.95
N VAL A 152 6.68 -9.65 -18.09
CA VAL A 152 5.94 -10.57 -17.22
C VAL A 152 4.43 -10.33 -17.33
N SER A 153 3.61 -11.29 -16.89
CA SER A 153 2.16 -11.09 -16.80
C SER A 153 1.79 -10.08 -15.72
N GLY A 154 0.61 -9.46 -15.83
CA GLY A 154 0.11 -8.51 -14.83
C GLY A 154 0.08 -9.11 -13.43
N LYS A 155 -0.37 -10.36 -13.30
CA LYS A 155 -0.32 -11.09 -12.02
C LYS A 155 1.08 -11.16 -11.41
N VAL A 156 2.08 -11.62 -12.17
CA VAL A 156 3.47 -11.73 -11.68
C VAL A 156 4.01 -10.35 -11.30
N TRP A 157 3.71 -9.33 -12.11
CA TRP A 157 4.11 -7.95 -11.85
C TRP A 157 3.54 -7.42 -10.54
N PHE A 158 2.24 -7.62 -10.27
CA PHE A 158 1.61 -7.21 -9.01
C PHE A 158 2.09 -8.03 -7.80
N ASP A 159 2.36 -9.33 -7.98
CA ASP A 159 2.99 -10.15 -6.93
C ASP A 159 4.40 -9.63 -6.60
N MET A 160 5.19 -9.24 -7.62
CA MET A 160 6.49 -8.60 -7.45
C MET A 160 6.39 -7.22 -6.79
N LEU A 161 5.44 -6.38 -7.21
CA LEU A 161 5.20 -5.08 -6.58
C LEU A 161 4.92 -5.24 -5.09
N ARG A 162 4.08 -6.22 -4.71
CA ARG A 162 3.78 -6.51 -3.31
C ARG A 162 5.02 -6.94 -2.55
N TYR A 163 5.82 -7.84 -3.14
CA TYR A 163 7.08 -8.30 -2.56
C TYR A 163 8.04 -7.13 -2.33
N CYS A 164 8.25 -6.26 -3.33
CA CYS A 164 9.10 -5.08 -3.21
C CYS A 164 8.62 -4.10 -2.13
N ILE A 165 7.31 -3.85 -2.01
CA ILE A 165 6.74 -3.05 -0.93
C ILE A 165 7.12 -3.63 0.44
N ASN A 166 6.96 -4.94 0.64
CA ASN A 166 7.27 -5.58 1.90
C ASN A 166 8.80 -5.65 2.16
N LEU A 167 9.60 -5.79 1.11
CA LEU A 167 11.05 -5.71 1.16
C LEU A 167 11.50 -4.34 1.68
N LEU A 168 10.99 -3.25 1.09
CA LEU A 168 11.28 -1.87 1.48
C LEU A 168 10.91 -1.62 2.95
N ARG A 169 9.75 -2.10 3.37
CA ARG A 169 9.31 -2.00 4.77
C ARG A 169 10.27 -2.70 5.74
N ARG A 170 10.76 -3.89 5.38
CA ARG A 170 11.72 -4.64 6.20
C ARG A 170 13.11 -4.04 6.22
N ALA A 171 13.52 -3.43 5.10
CA ALA A 171 14.77 -2.69 4.98
C ALA A 171 14.75 -1.46 5.90
N SER A 172 13.69 -0.66 5.83
CA SER A 172 13.49 0.52 6.67
C SER A 172 13.42 0.19 8.18
N ASP A 173 12.79 -0.95 8.55
CA ASP A 173 12.76 -1.43 9.94
C ASP A 173 14.12 -1.91 10.48
N ARG A 174 15.12 -2.15 9.60
CA ARG A 174 16.40 -2.79 9.96
C ARG A 174 17.56 -2.19 9.16
N PRO A 175 18.03 -0.98 9.48
CA PRO A 175 19.01 -0.24 8.67
C PRO A 175 20.36 -0.97 8.50
N ASN A 176 20.76 -1.81 9.46
CA ASN A 176 22.02 -2.58 9.39
C ASN A 176 21.88 -3.96 8.73
N HIS A 177 20.68 -4.34 8.28
CA HIS A 177 20.42 -5.65 7.69
C HIS A 177 20.77 -5.69 6.20
N ALA A 178 21.06 -6.87 5.65
CA ALA A 178 21.38 -7.04 4.23
C ALA A 178 20.31 -6.48 3.28
N LEU A 179 19.02 -6.53 3.66
CA LEU A 179 17.95 -5.89 2.87
C LEU A 179 18.08 -4.36 2.78
N ALA A 180 18.54 -3.69 3.83
CA ALA A 180 18.78 -2.24 3.77
C ALA A 180 19.96 -1.94 2.84
N LYS A 181 21.05 -2.72 2.95
CA LYS A 181 22.19 -2.62 2.02
C LYS A 181 21.78 -2.86 0.57
N PHE A 182 20.93 -3.86 0.32
CA PHE A 182 20.37 -4.13 -1.01
C PHE A 182 19.65 -2.89 -1.56
N VAL A 183 18.79 -2.25 -0.77
CA VAL A 183 18.05 -1.05 -1.19
C VAL A 183 18.99 0.15 -1.43
N VAL A 184 19.97 0.38 -0.54
CA VAL A 184 20.99 1.43 -0.73
C VAL A 184 21.80 1.20 -2.02
N ASN A 185 22.15 -0.05 -2.34
CA ASN A 185 22.87 -0.38 -3.57
C ASN A 185 22.05 -0.13 -4.84
N LEU A 186 20.72 -0.04 -4.72
CA LEU A 186 19.82 0.40 -5.80
C LEU A 186 19.65 1.92 -5.86
N GLN A 187 20.49 2.68 -5.15
CA GLN A 187 20.43 4.14 -5.05
C GLN A 187 19.11 4.66 -4.47
N ILE A 188 18.45 3.85 -3.63
CA ILE A 188 17.26 4.24 -2.90
C ILE A 188 17.66 4.57 -1.47
N ASP A 189 17.36 5.80 -1.06
CA ASP A 189 17.62 6.26 0.30
C ASP A 189 16.66 5.59 1.29
N VAL A 190 17.22 4.72 2.13
CA VAL A 190 16.46 3.95 3.13
C VAL A 190 15.90 4.84 4.24
N GLU A 191 16.55 5.97 4.54
CA GLU A 191 16.07 6.92 5.57
C GLU A 191 14.80 7.63 5.11
N ASN A 192 14.68 7.86 3.80
CA ASN A 192 13.51 8.44 3.15
C ASN A 192 12.41 7.41 2.84
N ILE A 193 12.65 6.11 3.06
CA ILE A 193 11.58 5.11 3.03
C ILE A 193 10.76 5.24 4.30
N CYS A 194 9.48 5.54 4.13
CA CYS A 194 8.58 5.69 5.27
C CYS A 194 8.41 4.32 5.99
N SER A 195 9.06 4.15 7.15
CA SER A 195 8.78 3.02 8.03
C SER A 195 7.34 3.14 8.54
N PRO A 196 6.47 2.16 8.27
CA PRO A 196 5.09 2.27 8.72
C PRO A 196 5.00 2.25 10.25
N LYS A 197 4.79 3.44 10.83
CA LYS A 197 4.73 3.66 12.29
C LYS A 197 3.74 2.73 12.99
N THR A 198 2.70 2.30 12.27
CA THR A 198 1.62 1.45 12.78
C THR A 198 1.82 -0.05 12.50
N GLY A 199 2.73 -0.44 11.60
CA GLY A 199 2.89 -1.84 11.17
C GLY A 199 1.60 -2.49 10.62
N LEU A 200 0.69 -1.70 10.06
CA LEU A 200 -0.56 -2.19 9.45
C LEU A 200 -0.31 -2.87 8.09
N SER A 201 -1.34 -3.51 7.53
CA SER A 201 -1.29 -3.95 6.13
C SER A 201 -1.11 -2.75 5.19
N PHE A 202 -0.53 -2.99 4.02
CA PHE A 202 -0.26 -1.93 3.03
C PHE A 202 -1.52 -1.11 2.70
N GLU A 203 -2.65 -1.79 2.49
CA GLU A 203 -3.96 -1.20 2.16
C GLU A 203 -4.50 -0.28 3.25
N GLN A 204 -4.00 -0.42 4.48
CA GLN A 204 -4.41 0.37 5.63
C GLN A 204 -3.45 1.52 5.92
N LEU A 205 -2.31 1.61 5.24
CA LEU A 205 -1.35 2.70 5.48
C LEU A 205 -1.93 4.06 5.06
N PRO A 206 -1.55 5.15 5.75
CA PRO A 206 -1.81 6.52 5.29
C PRO A 206 -1.36 6.74 3.84
N LEU A 207 -1.95 7.73 3.18
CA LEU A 207 -1.72 7.97 1.76
C LEU A 207 -0.23 8.22 1.46
N GLY A 208 0.42 9.13 2.20
CA GLY A 208 1.86 9.41 2.01
C GLY A 208 2.75 8.17 2.18
N GLU A 209 2.49 7.35 3.21
CA GLU A 209 3.23 6.09 3.41
C GLU A 209 3.04 5.12 2.24
N ARG A 210 1.80 4.98 1.72
CA ARG A 210 1.53 4.14 0.55
C ARG A 210 2.24 4.65 -0.70
N THR A 211 2.16 5.95 -0.97
CA THR A 211 2.77 6.57 -2.14
C THR A 211 4.27 6.39 -2.13
N ASN A 212 4.94 6.69 -1.01
CA ASN A 212 6.39 6.50 -0.88
C ASN A 212 6.82 5.04 -1.14
N LEU A 213 6.09 4.06 -0.58
CA LEU A 213 6.38 2.64 -0.83
C LEU A 213 6.11 2.24 -2.29
N LEU A 214 5.05 2.74 -2.92
CA LEU A 214 4.72 2.43 -4.30
C LEU A 214 5.73 3.01 -5.29
N VAL A 215 6.12 4.27 -5.13
CA VAL A 215 7.10 4.93 -6.01
C VAL A 215 8.43 4.20 -5.95
N ASN A 216 8.92 3.88 -4.75
CA ASN A 216 10.17 3.12 -4.60
C ASN A 216 10.06 1.69 -5.11
N ALA A 217 8.93 1.00 -4.85
CA ALA A 217 8.75 -0.36 -5.35
C ALA A 217 8.66 -0.39 -6.88
N TYR A 218 7.94 0.57 -7.48
CA TYR A 218 7.84 0.73 -8.93
C TYR A 218 9.20 1.03 -9.56
N HIS A 219 10.00 1.90 -8.93
CA HIS A 219 11.37 2.16 -9.34
C HIS A 219 12.22 0.88 -9.36
N ILE A 220 12.18 0.07 -8.28
CA ILE A 220 12.90 -1.22 -8.23
C ILE A 220 12.50 -2.13 -9.39
N LEU A 221 11.19 -2.29 -9.66
CA LEU A 221 10.73 -3.16 -10.74
C LEU A 221 11.20 -2.69 -12.13
N GLY A 222 11.36 -1.38 -12.32
CA GLY A 222 11.83 -0.78 -13.56
C GLY A 222 13.35 -0.77 -13.76
N MET A 223 14.14 -1.26 -12.80
CA MET A 223 15.61 -1.33 -12.96
C MET A 223 16.00 -2.40 -13.97
N GLU A 224 17.23 -2.38 -14.45
CA GLU A 224 17.77 -3.45 -15.28
C GLU A 224 18.22 -4.65 -14.45
N ALA A 225 18.21 -5.84 -15.07
CA ALA A 225 18.61 -7.08 -14.42
C ALA A 225 19.98 -6.98 -13.74
N ASP A 226 20.96 -6.37 -14.40
CA ASP A 226 22.33 -6.28 -13.89
C ASP A 226 22.46 -5.40 -12.66
N SER A 227 21.65 -4.33 -12.55
CA SER A 227 21.58 -3.51 -11.33
C SER A 227 21.07 -4.33 -10.15
N ILE A 228 20.04 -5.16 -10.38
CA ILE A 228 19.47 -6.03 -9.35
C ILE A 228 20.47 -7.11 -8.93
N ARG A 229 21.11 -7.77 -9.90
CA ARG A 229 22.16 -8.78 -9.66
C ARG A 229 23.31 -8.20 -8.83
N SER A 230 23.79 -7.02 -9.23
CA SER A 230 24.85 -6.29 -8.52
C SER A 230 24.44 -5.96 -7.09
N ALA A 231 23.21 -5.46 -6.88
CA ALA A 231 22.71 -5.15 -5.55
C ALA A 231 22.56 -6.39 -4.66
N ILE A 232 22.11 -7.54 -5.20
CA ILE A 232 22.05 -8.82 -4.48
C ILE A 232 23.44 -9.25 -4.03
N TYR A 233 24.43 -9.16 -4.93
CA TYR A 233 25.82 -9.51 -4.60
C TYR A 233 26.40 -8.59 -3.51
N LEU A 234 26.30 -7.28 -3.71
CA LEU A 234 26.90 -6.27 -2.83
C LEU A 234 26.22 -6.17 -1.46
N CYS A 235 24.98 -6.66 -1.31
CA CYS A 235 24.30 -6.60 -0.02
C CYS A 235 24.86 -7.57 1.03
N GLY A 236 25.66 -8.57 0.60
CA GLY A 236 26.25 -9.58 1.48
C GLY A 236 25.22 -10.50 2.15
N GLY A 237 23.99 -10.55 1.62
CA GLY A 237 22.92 -11.42 2.08
C GLY A 237 23.04 -12.85 1.54
N THR A 238 22.30 -13.78 2.15
CA THR A 238 22.14 -15.14 1.63
C THR A 238 20.77 -15.26 0.97
N GLN A 239 20.48 -16.38 0.28
CA GLN A 239 19.13 -16.63 -0.26
C GLN A 239 18.03 -16.44 0.81
N LYS A 240 18.29 -16.86 2.06
CA LYS A 240 17.37 -16.71 3.20
C LYS A 240 17.04 -15.25 3.57
N THR A 241 17.90 -14.31 3.20
CA THR A 241 17.65 -12.87 3.39
C THR A 241 16.38 -12.43 2.66
N PHE A 242 16.13 -13.01 1.48
CA PHE A 242 15.04 -12.65 0.57
C PHE A 242 13.82 -13.57 0.71
N MET A 243 13.96 -14.75 1.32
CA MET A 243 12.87 -15.71 1.57
C MET A 243 12.04 -15.40 2.83
N PHE A 244 11.67 -14.14 3.05
CA PHE A 244 10.91 -13.73 4.25
C PHE A 244 9.39 -13.83 4.09
N GLU A 245 8.90 -14.06 2.87
CA GLU A 245 7.51 -14.35 2.54
C GLU A 245 7.42 -15.16 1.24
N LYS A 246 6.21 -15.51 0.80
CA LYS A 246 5.98 -16.12 -0.51
C LYS A 246 6.30 -15.10 -1.61
N TYR A 247 7.12 -15.49 -2.57
CA TYR A 247 7.52 -14.68 -3.72
C TYR A 247 7.12 -15.41 -5.02
N PRO A 248 6.99 -14.69 -6.15
CA PRO A 248 6.73 -15.33 -7.45
C PRO A 248 7.98 -16.01 -8.00
N ASP A 249 7.81 -17.09 -8.76
CA ASP A 249 8.91 -17.90 -9.32
C ASP A 249 9.90 -17.07 -10.14
N PHE A 250 9.43 -16.00 -10.79
CA PHE A 250 10.27 -15.01 -11.47
C PHE A 250 11.42 -14.47 -10.59
N TRP A 251 11.19 -14.30 -9.28
CA TRP A 251 12.22 -13.80 -8.35
C TRP A 251 13.25 -14.87 -7.96
N GLN A 252 12.93 -16.15 -8.16
CA GLN A 252 13.77 -17.28 -7.74
C GLN A 252 15.14 -17.26 -8.43
N GLU A 253 15.18 -16.95 -9.73
CA GLU A 253 16.42 -16.89 -10.51
C GLU A 253 17.38 -15.83 -9.99
N PHE A 254 16.87 -14.66 -9.61
CA PHE A 254 17.67 -13.59 -9.03
C PHE A 254 18.17 -13.94 -7.63
N MET A 255 17.33 -14.55 -6.80
CA MET A 255 17.75 -14.98 -5.46
C MET A 255 18.80 -16.08 -5.48
N ALA A 256 18.77 -16.97 -6.48
CA ALA A 256 19.73 -18.05 -6.62
C ALA A 256 21.18 -17.55 -6.74
N LEU A 257 21.38 -16.29 -7.15
CA LEU A 257 22.68 -15.62 -7.23
C LEU A 257 23.29 -15.30 -5.86
N ALA A 258 22.45 -15.19 -4.81
CA ALA A 258 22.95 -15.02 -3.46
C ALA A 258 23.51 -16.35 -2.92
N PRO A 259 24.58 -16.33 -2.10
CA PRO A 259 25.14 -17.55 -1.53
C PRO A 259 24.11 -18.32 -0.70
N ALA A 260 24.21 -19.65 -0.73
CA ALA A 260 23.43 -20.51 0.14
C ALA A 260 23.84 -20.26 1.61
N GLY A 261 22.90 -19.77 2.41
CA GLY A 261 23.15 -19.48 3.82
C GLY A 261 23.15 -20.75 4.68
N PRO A 262 23.87 -20.76 5.82
CA PRO A 262 23.90 -21.93 6.69
C PRO A 262 22.50 -22.32 7.18
N ASN A 263 22.24 -23.62 7.26
CA ASN A 263 21.03 -24.17 7.88
C ASN A 263 21.10 -24.07 9.40
N ARG A 264 20.85 -22.87 9.93
CA ARG A 264 20.66 -22.64 11.37
C ARG A 264 19.19 -22.84 11.75
N THR A 265 18.90 -23.91 12.47
CA THR A 265 17.63 -24.10 13.18
C THR A 265 17.59 -23.14 14.37
N ARG A 266 16.85 -22.04 14.21
CA ARG A 266 16.65 -21.09 15.31
C ARG A 266 15.74 -21.75 16.35
N LYS A 267 16.26 -22.08 17.54
CA LYS A 267 15.42 -22.49 18.67
C LYS A 267 14.39 -21.38 18.93
N ARG A 268 13.10 -21.74 18.98
CA ARG A 268 12.03 -20.83 19.43
C ARG A 268 12.33 -20.45 20.88
N THR A 269 12.92 -19.28 21.10
CA THR A 269 12.97 -18.67 22.42
C THR A 269 11.54 -18.29 22.83
N LYS A 270 11.19 -18.55 24.10
CA LYS A 270 9.90 -18.12 24.68
C LYS A 270 9.74 -16.61 24.45
N PRO A 271 8.52 -16.11 24.21
CA PRO A 271 8.29 -14.69 24.00
C PRO A 271 8.72 -13.95 25.27
N GLN A 272 9.84 -13.24 25.19
CA GLN A 272 10.22 -12.25 26.18
C GLN A 272 9.36 -10.99 25.98
N ASN A 273 9.30 -10.13 26.99
CA ASN A 273 8.49 -8.91 27.05
C ASN A 273 8.34 -8.19 25.70
N GLU A 274 7.15 -7.63 25.45
CA GLU A 274 6.82 -6.93 24.22
C GLU A 274 7.88 -5.87 23.90
N SER A 275 8.52 -5.97 22.72
CA SER A 275 9.59 -5.04 22.33
C SER A 275 9.10 -3.58 22.31
N ILE A 276 9.97 -2.62 22.62
CA ILE A 276 9.66 -1.17 22.56
C ILE A 276 9.02 -0.80 21.21
N THR A 277 9.53 -1.34 20.10
CA THR A 277 8.95 -1.13 18.75
C THR A 277 7.49 -1.60 18.64
N ALA A 278 7.14 -2.73 19.24
CA ALA A 278 5.77 -3.25 19.25
C ALA A 278 4.83 -2.38 20.09
N ILE A 279 5.31 -1.89 21.25
CA ILE A 279 4.58 -0.93 22.10
C ILE A 279 4.34 0.38 21.33
N ASN A 280 5.38 0.95 20.70
CA ASN A 280 5.26 2.16 19.89
C ASN A 280 4.27 1.99 18.73
N ARG A 281 4.31 0.85 18.03
CA ARG A 281 3.32 0.52 16.97
C ARG A 281 1.89 0.48 17.50
N ARG A 282 1.69 -0.08 18.70
CA ARG A 282 0.37 -0.13 19.36
C ARG A 282 -0.10 1.27 19.75
N TRP A 283 0.79 2.11 20.24
CA TRP A 283 0.51 3.51 20.56
C TRP A 283 0.10 4.32 19.32
N GLU A 284 0.85 4.21 18.22
CA GLU A 284 0.51 4.88 16.97
C GLU A 284 -0.81 4.41 16.37
N ARG A 285 -1.13 3.11 16.48
CA ARG A 285 -2.47 2.59 16.14
C ARG A 285 -3.57 3.20 16.99
N LEU A 286 -3.32 3.45 18.28
CA LEU A 286 -4.29 4.05 19.19
C LEU A 286 -4.51 5.52 18.86
N LYS A 287 -3.44 6.30 18.69
CA LYS A 287 -3.53 7.71 18.24
C LYS A 287 -4.39 7.83 16.98
N ARG A 288 -4.10 7.00 15.98
CA ARG A 288 -4.88 6.98 14.72
C ARG A 288 -6.36 6.67 14.95
N LYS A 289 -6.68 5.70 15.82
CA LYS A 289 -8.07 5.33 16.14
C LYS A 289 -8.82 6.45 16.85
N LEU A 290 -8.12 7.20 17.70
CA LEU A 290 -8.66 8.34 18.45
C LEU A 290 -8.60 9.65 17.64
N HIS A 291 -8.11 9.61 16.40
CA HIS A 291 -7.87 10.78 15.56
C HIS A 291 -6.95 11.83 16.21
N LEU A 292 -6.07 11.41 17.13
CA LEU A 292 -5.11 12.24 17.86
C LEU A 292 -3.87 12.59 17.01
N ASN A 293 -4.01 12.75 15.69
CA ASN A 293 -2.87 13.14 14.89
C ASN A 293 -2.56 14.61 15.18
N ASN A 294 -1.44 14.85 15.87
CA ASN A 294 -0.67 16.08 15.71
C ASN A 294 -0.20 16.13 14.26
N GLU A 295 -0.50 17.25 13.60
CA GLU A 295 0.14 17.84 12.42
C GLU A 295 0.77 16.89 11.39
#